data_AF-A0A3S0G7U5-F1
#
_entry.id   AF-A0A3S0G7U5-F1
#
_cell.length_a   1.000
_cell.length_b   1.000
_cell.length_c   1.000
_cell.angle_alpha   90.00
_cell.angle_beta   90.00
_cell.angle_gamma   90.00
#
_symmetry.space_group_name_H-M   'P 1'
#
loop_
_entity.id
_entity.type
_entity.pdbx_description
1 polymer ?
#
loop_
_entity_poly.entity_id
_entity_poly.type
_entity_poly.pdbx_seq_one_letter_code
_entity_poly.pdbx_strand_id
1 'polypeptide(L)' 'MISSGWHFNGDQLPSQGEVDAMAAVLESRHGLWAAEVAEFFATAHTINGDKQRAWAWTGVAETVRRKEEERLSEAH' A
#
# COMPACT_ATOMS: atom_id res chain seq x y z
N MET A 1 20.18 17.56 -1.60
CA MET A 1 18.91 16.96 -2.06
C MET A 1 18.68 15.73 -1.20
N ILE A 2 17.69 15.76 -0.30
CA ILE A 2 17.38 14.58 0.51
C ILE A 2 16.55 13.67 -0.40
N SER A 3 17.17 12.60 -0.91
CA SER A 3 16.43 11.53 -1.56
C SER A 3 15.75 10.71 -0.47
N SER A 4 14.65 11.22 0.09
CA SER A 4 13.76 10.46 1.00
C SER A 4 12.83 9.53 0.21
N GLY A 5 13.16 9.23 -1.04
CA GLY A 5 12.39 8.32 -1.87
C GLY A 5 12.57 6.90 -1.37
N TRP A 6 11.47 6.23 -1.06
CA TRP A 6 11.45 4.78 -0.93
C TRP A 6 12.07 4.17 -2.19
N HIS A 7 13.25 3.56 -2.03
CA HIS A 7 13.95 2.91 -3.11
C HIS A 7 13.33 1.52 -3.31
N PHE A 8 12.29 1.44 -4.14
CA PHE A 8 12.01 0.17 -4.82
C PHE A 8 13.24 -0.10 -5.68
N ASN A 9 14.17 -0.91 -5.15
CA ASN A 9 15.27 -1.41 -5.96
C ASN A 9 14.60 -2.13 -7.13
N GLY A 10 14.89 -1.72 -8.38
CA GLY A 10 14.04 -1.95 -9.55
C GLY A 10 13.77 -3.42 -9.93
N ASP A 11 14.31 -4.38 -9.17
CA ASP A 11 14.11 -5.82 -9.32
C ASP A 11 13.53 -6.50 -8.05
N GLN A 12 13.33 -5.77 -6.95
CA GLN A 12 12.91 -6.32 -5.67
C GLN A 12 11.48 -5.91 -5.33
N LEU A 13 10.61 -6.91 -5.14
CA LEU A 13 9.32 -6.72 -4.53
C LEU A 13 9.51 -6.22 -3.08
N PRO A 14 8.65 -5.32 -2.57
CA PRO A 14 8.70 -4.93 -1.17
C PRO A 14 8.50 -6.16 -0.29
N SER A 15 9.25 -6.22 0.81
CA SER A 15 9.02 -7.18 1.89
C SER A 15 7.66 -6.92 2.54
N GLN A 16 7.11 -7.94 3.21
CA GLN A 16 5.85 -7.79 3.94
C GLN A 16 5.91 -6.68 4.99
N GLY A 17 7.05 -6.52 5.67
CA GLY A 17 7.23 -5.45 6.67
C GLY A 17 7.19 -4.05 6.07
N GLU A 18 7.66 -3.88 4.82
CA GLU A 18 7.54 -2.61 4.10
C GLU A 18 6.08 -2.34 3.69
N VAL A 19 5.37 -3.36 3.20
CA VAL A 19 3.93 -3.28 2.89
C VAL A 19 3.13 -2.91 4.14
N ASP A 20 3.43 -3.52 5.29
CA ASP A 20 2.76 -3.24 6.56
C ASP A 20 3.00 -1.80 7.04
N ALA A 21 4.23 -1.30 6.87
CA ALA A 21 4.58 0.08 7.20
C ALA A 21 3.87 1.08 6.28
N MET A 22 3.80 0.80 4.97
CA MET A 22 3.04 1.61 4.02
C MET A 22 1.55 1.65 4.37
N ALA A 23 0.96 0.49 4.67
CA ALA A 23 -0.43 0.39 5.10
C ALA A 23 -0.69 1.23 6.36
N ALA A 24 0.17 1.12 7.38
CA ALA A 24 0.03 1.90 8.62
C ALA A 24 0.09 3.42 8.38
N VAL A 25 0.99 3.88 7.50
CA VAL A 25 1.07 5.31 7.14
C VAL A 25 -0.20 5.76 6.44
N LEU A 26 -0.72 4.99 5.49
CA LEU A 26 -1.96 5.34 4.79
C LEU A 26 -3.16 5.35 5.72
N GLU A 27 -3.31 4.33 6.57
CA GLU A 27 -4.36 4.28 7.58
C GLU A 27 -4.31 5.53 8.48
N SER A 28 -3.12 5.94 8.92
CA SER A 28 -2.97 7.15 9.76
C SER A 28 -3.37 8.46 9.06
N ARG A 29 -3.20 8.55 7.75
CA ARG A 29 -3.40 9.78 6.97
C ARG A 29 -4.76 9.87 6.30
N HIS A 30 -5.31 8.72 5.91
CA HIS A 30 -6.49 8.63 5.06
C HIS A 30 -7.66 7.90 5.74
N GLY A 31 -7.43 7.25 6.89
CA GLY A 31 -8.46 6.53 7.62
C GLY A 31 -9.17 5.51 6.74
N LEU A 32 -10.50 5.63 6.64
CA LEU A 32 -11.34 4.73 5.85
C LEU A 32 -10.93 4.65 4.37
N TRP A 33 -10.30 5.70 3.82
CA TRP A 33 -9.93 5.79 2.41
C TRP A 33 -8.56 5.18 2.09
N ALA A 34 -7.86 4.64 3.09
CA ALA A 34 -6.48 4.19 2.92
C ALA A 34 -6.35 3.09 1.84
N ALA A 35 -7.33 2.18 1.75
CA ALA A 35 -7.34 1.12 0.76
C ALA A 35 -7.56 1.68 -0.66
N GLU A 36 -8.51 2.60 -0.82
CA GLU A 36 -8.84 3.23 -2.09
C GLU A 36 -7.68 4.10 -2.60
N VAL A 37 -6.98 4.78 -1.72
CA VAL A 37 -5.77 5.55 -2.07
C VAL A 37 -4.66 4.61 -2.56
N ALA A 38 -4.46 3.46 -1.90
CA ALA A 38 -3.51 2.46 -2.38
C ALA A 38 -3.90 1.89 -3.75
N GLU A 39 -5.18 1.59 -3.96
CA GLU A 39 -5.68 1.08 -5.24
C GLU A 39 -5.62 2.12 -6.37
N PHE A 40 -5.79 3.41 -6.05
CA PHE A 40 -5.52 4.50 -6.98
C PHE A 40 -4.07 4.48 -7.48
N PHE A 41 -3.10 4.32 -6.57
CA PHE A 41 -1.69 4.22 -6.98
C PHE A 41 -1.39 2.95 -7.78
N ALA A 42 -2.00 1.82 -7.42
CA ALA A 42 -1.88 0.58 -8.20
C ALA A 42 -2.39 0.76 -9.63
N THR A 43 -3.54 1.42 -9.79
CA THR A 43 -4.13 1.74 -11.09
C THR A 43 -3.24 2.70 -11.89
N ALA A 44 -2.75 3.76 -11.27
CA ALA A 44 -1.86 4.73 -11.91
C ALA A 44 -0.58 4.07 -12.44
N HIS A 45 0.05 3.19 -11.65
CA HIS A 45 1.23 2.45 -12.08
C HIS A 45 0.93 1.42 -13.18
N THR A 46 -0.23 0.77 -13.13
CA THR A 46 -0.70 -0.13 -14.19
C THR A 46 -0.80 0.61 -15.53
N ILE A 47 -1.45 1.78 -15.53
CA ILE A 47 -1.63 2.61 -16.74
C ILE A 47 -0.27 3.04 -17.31
N ASN A 48 0.70 3.34 -16.44
CA ASN A 48 2.06 3.73 -16.84
C ASN A 48 2.96 2.54 -17.22
N GLY A 49 2.45 1.30 -17.19
CA GLY A 49 3.20 0.09 -17.51
C GLY A 49 4.16 -0.38 -16.40
N ASP A 50 4.12 0.25 -15.22
CA ASP A 50 4.95 -0.09 -14.06
C ASP A 50 4.27 -1.19 -13.23
N LYS A 51 4.35 -2.42 -13.75
CA LYS A 51 3.69 -3.59 -13.16
C LYS A 51 4.18 -3.92 -11.74
N GLN A 52 5.45 -3.67 -11.45
CA GLN A 52 6.03 -3.97 -10.14
C GLN A 52 5.47 -3.06 -9.07
N ARG A 53 5.44 -1.74 -9.33
CA ARG A 53 4.84 -0.79 -8.39
C ARG A 53 3.33 -0.97 -8.31
N ALA A 54 2.67 -1.29 -9.41
CA ALA A 54 1.25 -1.62 -9.40
C ALA A 54 0.96 -2.77 -8.42
N TRP A 55 1.70 -3.87 -8.53
CA TRP A 55 1.55 -5.02 -7.64
C TRP A 55 1.83 -4.69 -6.18
N ALA A 56 2.89 -3.91 -5.90
CA ALA A 56 3.21 -3.47 -4.54
C ALA A 56 2.04 -2.69 -3.91
N TRP A 57 1.45 -1.76 -4.66
CA TRP A 57 0.31 -0.98 -4.19
C TRP A 57 -0.97 -1.81 -4.04
N THR A 58 -1.19 -2.83 -4.86
CA THR A 58 -2.27 -3.81 -4.66
C THR A 58 -2.10 -4.55 -3.33
N GLY A 59 -0.90 -5.04 -3.02
CA GLY A 59 -0.63 -5.71 -1.74
C GLY A 59 -0.84 -4.80 -0.52
N VAL A 60 -0.54 -3.50 -0.64
CA VAL A 60 -0.86 -2.51 0.40
C VAL A 60 -2.37 -2.34 0.56
N ALA A 61 -3.13 -2.23 -0.53
CA ALA A 61 -4.60 -2.12 -0.48
C ALA A 61 -5.24 -3.33 0.21
N GLU A 62 -4.80 -4.54 -0.14
CA GLU A 62 -5.26 -5.79 0.48
C GLU A 62 -4.92 -5.83 1.97
N THR A 63 -3.71 -5.40 2.35
CA THR A 63 -3.28 -5.35 3.76
C THR A 63 -4.15 -4.38 4.58
N VAL A 64 -4.47 -3.21 4.03
CA VAL A 64 -5.35 -2.25 4.69
C VAL A 64 -6.76 -2.82 4.87
N ARG A 65 -7.33 -3.45 3.83
CA ARG A 65 -8.66 -4.09 3.91
C ARG A 65 -8.71 -5.18 4.96
N ARG A 66 -7.71 -6.06 4.98
CA ARG A 66 -7.61 -7.12 5.99
C ARG A 66 -7.57 -6.54 7.41
N LYS A 67 -6.76 -5.50 7.65
CA LYS A 67 -6.68 -4.84 8.96
C LYS A 67 -8.00 -4.17 9.36
N GLU A 68 -8.74 -3.61 8.40
CA GLU A 68 -10.06 -3.05 8.66
C GLU A 68 -11.07 -4.15 9.01
N GLU A 69 -11.07 -5.27 8.28
CA GLU A 69 -11.90 -6.43 8.61
C GLU A 69 -11.58 -6.98 10.00
N GLU A 70 -10.30 -7.08 10.36
CA GLU A 70 -9.85 -7.48 11.71
C GLU A 70 -10.41 -6.54 12.79
N ARG A 71 -10.27 -5.22 12.62
CA ARG A 71 -10.85 -4.23 13.56
C ARG A 71 -12.36 -4.34 13.70
N LEU A 72 -13.08 -4.51 12.59
CA LEU A 72 -14.53 -4.65 12.61
C LEU A 72 -14.97 -5.96 13.27
N SER A 73 -14.17 -7.02 13.13
CA SER A 73 -14.42 -8.32 13.79
C SER A 73 -14.17 -8.29 15.30
N GLU A 74 -13.18 -7.53 15.77
CA GLU A 74 -12.86 -7.36 17.20
C GLU A 74 -13.85 -6.44 17.93
N ALA A 75 -14.56 -5.58 17.20
CA ALA A 75 -15.55 -4.67 17.74
C ALA A 75 -16.93 -5.31 18.04
N HIS A 76 -17.11 -6.58 17.69
CA HIS A 76 -18.36 -7.35 17.82
C HIS A 76 -18.26 -8.45 18.87
#